data_AF-A0A9P5JAM4-F1
#
_entry.id   AF-A0A9P5JAM4-F1
#
_cell.length_a   1.000
_cell.length_b   1.000
_cell.length_c   1.000
_cell.angle_alpha   90.00
_cell.angle_beta   90.00
_cell.angle_gamma   90.00
#
_symmetry.space_group_name_H-M   'P 1'
#
loop_
_entity.id
_entity.type
_entity.pdbx_description
1 polymer ?
#
loop_
_entity_poly.entity_id
_entity_poly.type
_entity_poly.pdbx_seq_one_letter_code
_entity_poly.pdbx_strand_id
1 'polypeptide(L)'
;MGPRERYNDDPIEGNPKIRKFVWEYARTLYQCLATFVISGATASGKKLVLATSRITIVGYECNVEGIRPKHGTMTKVLNWPVPKNLTGVRGFLGTVG
;
A
#
# COMPACT_ATOMS: atom_id res chain seq x y z
N MET A 1 4.75 3.43 -3.32
CA MET A 1 5.41 3.48 -4.65
C MET A 1 5.61 4.94 -5.03
N GLY A 2 6.53 5.60 -4.36
CA GLY A 2 6.82 7.02 -4.49
C GLY A 2 7.86 7.39 -3.43
N PRO A 3 8.54 8.54 -3.57
CA PRO A 3 9.53 8.96 -2.58
C PRO A 3 8.88 9.14 -1.20
N ARG A 4 9.67 8.90 -0.15
CA ARG A 4 9.22 9.11 1.24
C ARG A 4 9.13 10.58 1.62
N GLU A 5 9.78 11.44 0.84
CA GLU A 5 9.90 12.86 1.10
C GLU A 5 9.24 13.67 -0.01
N ARG A 6 8.75 14.87 0.34
CA ARG A 6 8.23 15.85 -0.61
C ARG A 6 9.29 16.84 -1.10
N TYR A 7 10.51 16.78 -0.59
CA TYR A 7 11.61 17.68 -0.93
C TYR A 7 11.25 19.15 -0.73
N ASN A 8 10.57 19.52 0.37
CA ASN A 8 10.00 20.87 0.57
C ASN A 8 9.12 21.35 -0.60
N ASP A 9 8.52 20.39 -1.30
CA ASP A 9 7.80 20.58 -2.54
C ASP A 9 8.66 21.17 -3.67
N ASP A 10 9.97 21.00 -3.72
CA ASP A 10 10.79 21.56 -4.79
C ASP A 10 10.31 21.14 -6.20
N PRO A 11 10.33 22.05 -7.19
CA PRO A 11 10.03 21.71 -8.57
C PRO A 11 11.14 20.89 -9.22
N ILE A 12 10.83 20.21 -10.32
CA ILE A 12 11.87 19.62 -11.18
C ILE A 12 12.60 20.71 -11.96
N GLU A 13 13.86 20.45 -12.28
CA GLU A 13 14.65 21.31 -13.16
C GLU A 13 13.98 21.45 -14.54
N GLY A 14 13.93 22.67 -15.07
CA GLY A 14 13.31 22.97 -16.36
C GLY A 14 11.77 23.00 -16.38
N ASN A 15 11.07 22.63 -15.29
CA ASN A 15 9.62 22.77 -15.22
C ASN A 15 9.13 23.13 -13.79
N PRO A 16 8.90 24.44 -13.51
CA PRO A 16 8.48 24.90 -12.19
C PRO A 16 7.06 24.43 -11.78
N LYS A 17 6.27 23.90 -12.72
CA LYS A 17 4.88 23.47 -12.46
C LYS A 17 4.79 22.04 -11.92
N ILE A 18 5.85 21.25 -12.01
CA ILE A 18 5.85 19.85 -11.59
C ILE A 18 6.74 19.71 -10.36
N ARG A 19 6.16 19.23 -9.24
CA ARG A 19 6.93 18.94 -8.03
C ARG A 19 7.74 17.65 -8.20
N LYS A 20 8.95 17.63 -7.65
CA LYS A 20 9.89 16.51 -7.76
C LYS A 20 9.28 15.19 -7.29
N PHE A 21 8.57 15.19 -6.16
CA PHE A 21 7.96 13.98 -5.63
C PHE A 21 6.85 13.40 -6.54
N VAL A 22 6.12 14.27 -7.26
CA VAL A 22 5.09 13.88 -8.23
C VAL A 22 5.73 13.24 -9.46
N TRP A 23 6.82 13.84 -9.94
CA TRP A 23 7.58 13.31 -11.06
C TRP A 23 8.16 11.92 -10.79
N GLU A 24 8.80 11.73 -9.63
CA GLU A 24 9.35 10.45 -9.22
C GLU A 24 8.26 9.38 -9.05
N TYR A 25 7.12 9.74 -8.45
CA TYR A 25 5.95 8.87 -8.37
C TYR A 25 5.49 8.41 -9.76
N ALA A 26 5.33 9.34 -10.71
CA ALA A 26 4.88 9.05 -12.07
C ALA A 26 5.86 8.11 -12.79
N ARG A 27 7.18 8.30 -12.60
CA ARG A 27 8.21 7.43 -13.15
C ARG A 27 8.12 6.01 -12.60
N THR A 28 7.98 5.84 -11.28
CA THR A 28 7.80 4.52 -10.66
C THR A 28 6.53 3.84 -11.16
N LEU A 29 5.41 4.58 -11.22
CA LEU A 29 4.15 4.05 -11.74
C LEU A 29 4.29 3.56 -13.19
N TYR A 30 4.93 4.36 -14.05
CA TYR A 30 5.19 3.99 -15.44
C TYR A 30 5.97 2.69 -15.54
N GLN A 31 7.05 2.53 -14.75
CA GLN A 31 7.84 1.30 -14.72
C GLN A 31 7.02 0.08 -14.26
N CYS A 32 6.19 0.24 -13.22
CA CYS A 32 5.30 -0.83 -12.76
C CYS A 32 4.29 -1.24 -13.84
N LEU A 33 3.65 -0.27 -14.49
CA LEU A 33 2.69 -0.55 -15.58
C LEU A 33 3.36 -1.20 -16.79
N ALA A 34 4.54 -0.73 -17.18
CA ALA A 34 5.32 -1.35 -18.25
C ALA A 34 5.69 -2.80 -17.91
N THR A 35 6.05 -3.08 -16.66
CA THR A 35 6.34 -4.43 -16.18
C THR A 35 5.13 -5.35 -16.32
N PHE A 36 3.92 -4.88 -15.99
CA PHE A 36 2.70 -5.66 -16.19
C PHE A 36 2.46 -6.01 -17.66
N VAL A 37 2.68 -5.05 -18.57
CA VAL A 37 2.55 -5.29 -20.01
C VAL A 37 3.56 -6.33 -20.47
N ILE A 38 4.83 -6.19 -20.10
CA ILE A 38 5.91 -7.11 -20.49
C ILE A 38 5.66 -8.53 -19.94
N SER A 39 5.13 -8.65 -18.73
CA SER A 39 4.84 -9.95 -18.12
C SER A 39 3.53 -10.59 -18.60
N GLY A 40 2.73 -9.90 -19.42
CA GLY A 40 1.37 -10.32 -19.78
C GLY A 40 0.37 -10.30 -18.61
N ALA A 41 0.72 -9.63 -17.50
CA ALA A 41 -0.16 -9.50 -16.35
C ALA A 41 -1.21 -8.40 -16.61
N THR A 42 -2.40 -8.57 -16.04
CA THR A 42 -3.46 -7.57 -16.11
C THR A 42 -3.82 -7.07 -14.72
N ALA A 43 -4.06 -5.76 -14.60
CA ALA A 43 -4.54 -5.13 -13.39
C ALA A 43 -5.97 -4.61 -13.61
N SER A 44 -6.82 -4.74 -12.60
CA SER A 44 -8.17 -4.19 -12.66
C SER A 44 -8.13 -2.68 -12.51
N GLY A 45 -8.44 -1.94 -13.58
CA GLY A 45 -8.54 -0.48 -13.53
C GLY A 45 -9.54 0.02 -12.47
N LYS A 46 -10.66 -0.70 -12.27
CA LYS A 46 -11.67 -0.37 -11.25
C LYS A 46 -11.13 -0.45 -9.81
N LYS A 47 -10.11 -1.27 -9.57
CA LYS A 47 -9.48 -1.44 -8.25
C LYS A 47 -8.20 -0.63 -8.10
N LEU A 48 -7.74 0.03 -9.17
CA LEU A 48 -6.51 0.79 -9.16
C LEU A 48 -6.74 2.12 -8.43
N VAL A 49 -5.90 2.39 -7.43
CA VAL A 49 -5.90 3.65 -6.69
C VAL A 49 -4.53 4.29 -6.87
N LEU A 50 -4.50 5.51 -7.42
CA LEU A 50 -3.28 6.26 -7.73
C LEU A 50 -3.31 7.61 -7.02
N ALA A 51 -2.12 8.16 -6.74
CA ALA A 51 -1.94 9.52 -6.24
C ALA A 51 -2.80 9.87 -5.00
N THR A 52 -2.99 8.89 -4.10
CA THR A 52 -3.71 9.08 -2.83
C THR A 52 -2.73 9.20 -1.67
N SER A 53 -3.07 10.03 -0.68
CA SER A 53 -2.35 10.13 0.59
C SER A 53 -2.68 9.00 1.57
N ARG A 54 -3.72 8.21 1.28
CA ARG A 54 -4.19 7.10 2.11
C ARG A 54 -4.70 5.94 1.24
N ILE A 55 -4.23 4.73 1.49
CA ILE A 55 -4.64 3.51 0.78
C ILE A 55 -4.77 2.34 1.75
N THR A 56 -5.73 1.46 1.52
CA THR A 56 -5.82 0.18 2.25
C THR A 56 -5.13 -0.93 1.46
N ILE A 57 -4.11 -1.56 2.05
CA ILE A 57 -3.38 -2.69 1.48
C ILE A 57 -3.46 -3.85 2.49
N VAL A 58 -4.02 -4.99 2.07
CA VAL A 58 -4.06 -6.25 2.86
C VAL A 58 -4.44 -6.05 4.33
N GLY A 59 -5.54 -5.32 4.59
CA GLY A 59 -6.03 -5.12 5.96
C GLY A 59 -5.22 -4.10 6.79
N TYR A 60 -4.30 -3.37 6.17
CA TYR A 60 -3.60 -2.22 6.73
C TYR A 60 -4.03 -0.95 6.01
N GLU A 61 -4.14 0.14 6.75
CA GLU A 61 -4.21 1.49 6.22
C GLU A 61 -2.80 2.08 6.17
N CYS A 62 -2.37 2.45 4.97
CA CYS A 62 -1.10 3.10 4.72
C CYS A 62 -1.37 4.56 4.38
N ASN A 63 -0.70 5.47 5.07
CA ASN A 63 -0.74 6.90 4.78
C ASN A 63 0.64 7.54 4.95
N VAL A 64 0.73 8.87 4.82
CA VAL A 64 1.99 9.62 4.96
C VAL A 64 2.62 9.53 6.37
N GLU A 65 1.83 9.25 7.40
CA GLU A 65 2.29 9.10 8.78
C GLU A 65 2.78 7.68 9.10
N GLY A 66 2.49 6.71 8.23
CA GLY A 66 2.91 5.32 8.39
C GLY A 66 1.83 4.30 8.04
N ILE A 67 2.04 3.08 8.52
CA ILE A 67 1.18 1.92 8.29
C ILE A 67 0.49 1.57 9.60
N ARG A 68 -0.84 1.48 9.60
CA ARG A 68 -1.63 1.07 10.78
C ARG A 68 -2.59 -0.06 10.40
N PRO A 69 -2.87 -1.03 11.30
CA PRO A 69 -3.87 -2.05 11.04
C PRO A 69 -5.25 -1.41 10.81
N LYS A 70 -5.99 -1.88 9.81
CA LYS A 70 -7.37 -1.43 9.57
C LYS A 70 -8.24 -1.83 10.76
N HIS A 71 -9.17 -0.94 11.12
CA HIS A 71 -10.17 -1.20 12.14
C HIS A 71 -10.89 -2.54 11.86
N GLY A 72 -10.83 -3.46 12.81
CA GLY A 72 -11.40 -4.81 12.69
C GLY A 72 -10.38 -5.95 12.55
N THR A 73 -9.20 -5.72 11.97
CA THR A 73 -8.14 -6.75 11.93
C THR A 73 -7.68 -7.08 13.36
N MET A 74 -7.44 -6.04 14.16
CA MET A 74 -7.07 -6.18 15.57
C MET A 74 -8.22 -6.75 16.41
N THR A 75 -9.46 -6.40 16.09
CA THR A 75 -10.66 -6.94 16.77
C THR A 75 -10.78 -8.46 16.58
N LYS A 76 -10.42 -8.99 15.40
CA LYS A 76 -10.42 -10.44 15.17
C LYS A 76 -9.40 -11.17 16.04
N VAL A 77 -8.24 -10.56 16.28
CA VAL A 77 -7.20 -11.09 17.18
C VAL A 77 -7.67 -11.01 18.63
N LEU A 78 -8.21 -9.86 19.05
CA LEU A 78 -8.69 -9.63 20.42
C LEU A 78 -9.87 -10.51 20.80
N ASN A 79 -10.79 -10.75 19.86
CA ASN A 79 -11.99 -11.56 20.09
C ASN A 79 -11.77 -13.04 19.75
N TRP A 80 -10.54 -13.47 19.45
CA TRP A 80 -10.29 -14.86 19.11
C TRP A 80 -10.49 -15.76 20.34
N PRO A 81 -11.35 -16.79 20.27
CA PRO A 81 -11.57 -17.67 21.41
C PRO A 81 -10.32 -18.50 21.71
N VAL A 82 -10.06 -18.79 22.99
CA VAL A 82 -8.91 -19.61 23.40
C VAL A 82 -8.90 -20.92 22.61
N PRO A 83 -7.85 -21.19 21.81
CA PRO A 83 -7.79 -22.40 21.00
C PRO A 83 -7.84 -23.66 21.85
N LYS A 84 -8.76 -24.57 21.51
CA LYS A 84 -8.91 -25.87 22.20
C LYS A 84 -8.25 -27.04 21.48
N ASN A 85 -7.75 -26.82 20.26
CA ASN A 85 -7.14 -27.85 19.42
C ASN A 85 -6.06 -27.25 18.49
N LEU A 86 -5.26 -28.13 17.89
CA LEU A 86 -4.19 -27.77 16.96
C LEU A 86 -4.69 -26.91 15.78
N THR A 87 -5.89 -27.18 15.27
CA THR A 87 -6.50 -26.41 14.18
C THR A 87 -6.76 -24.97 14.60
N GLY A 88 -7.29 -24.75 15.80
CA GLY A 88 -7.53 -23.42 16.35
C GLY A 88 -6.24 -22.64 16.61
N VAL A 89 -5.19 -23.33 17.07
CA VAL A 89 -3.85 -22.72 17.26
C VAL A 89 -3.28 -22.28 15.92
N ARG A 90 -3.32 -23.15 14.90
CA ARG A 90 -2.85 -22.82 13.55
C ARG A 90 -3.66 -21.69 12.91
N GLY A 91 -4.98 -21.67 13.09
CA GLY A 91 -5.84 -20.61 12.60
C GLY A 91 -5.55 -19.25 13.25
N PHE A 92 -5.30 -19.24 14.56
CA PHE A 92 -4.89 -18.03 15.28
C PHE A 92 -3.53 -17.53 14.75
N LEU A 93 -2.52 -18.40 14.71
CA LEU A 93 -1.18 -18.06 14.22
C LEU A 93 -1.19 -17.58 12.78
N GLY A 94 -2.02 -18.17 11.90
CA GLY A 94 -2.20 -17.70 10.53
C GLY A 94 -2.94 -16.37 10.40
N THR A 95 -3.61 -15.90 11.45
CA THR A 95 -4.31 -14.61 11.48
C THR A 95 -3.41 -13.49 12.05
N VAL A 96 -2.50 -13.81 12.97
CA VAL A 96 -1.55 -12.86 13.56
C VAL A 96 -0.21 -12.76 12.81
N GLY A 97 0.12 -13.78 12.01
CA GLY A 97 1.36 -13.85 11.24
C GLY A 97 1.33 -13.08 9.93
#